data_AF-A0A3D4PRA1-F1
#
_entry.id   AF-A0A3D4PRA1-F1
#
_cell.length_a   1.000
_cell.length_b   1.000
_cell.length_c   1.000
_cell.angle_alpha   90.00
_cell.angle_beta   90.00
_cell.angle_gamma   90.00
#
_symmetry.space_group_name_H-M   'P 1'
#
loop_
_entity.id
_entity.type
_entity.pdbx_description
1 polymer ?
#
loop_
_entity_poly.entity_id
_entity_poly.type
_entity_poly.pdbx_seq_one_letter_code
_entity_poly.pdbx_strand_id
1 'polypeptide(L)'
;MQNRNLNTRVRYRERLSPSLWLLVTAAVAAPMVALVFTPLGSLLALLIGVVAAVALIAVLIAASPAVRVEGTVLRAGRAHIDAQWLGDVVVARGEA
;
A
#
# COMPACT_ATOMS: atom_id res chain seq x y z
N MET A 1 13.67 -21.20 31.76
CA MET A 1 12.65 -20.14 31.53
C MET A 1 11.91 -20.48 30.25
N GLN A 2 10.80 -21.22 30.39
CA GLN A 2 9.91 -21.64 29.31
C GLN A 2 8.87 -20.55 29.14
N ASN A 3 8.90 -19.80 28.04
CA ASN A 3 7.77 -18.93 27.67
C ASN A 3 7.28 -19.27 26.26
N ARG A 4 6.88 -20.54 26.08
CA ARG A 4 6.25 -21.03 24.85
C ARG A 4 4.76 -20.76 24.95
N ASN A 5 4.34 -19.56 24.58
CA ASN A 5 2.93 -19.23 24.42
C ASN A 5 2.41 -19.95 23.16
N LEU A 6 1.82 -21.13 23.35
CA LEU A 6 1.16 -21.97 22.34
C LEU A 6 -0.21 -21.41 21.92
N ASN A 7 -0.34 -20.09 21.82
CA ASN A 7 -1.54 -19.48 21.26
C ASN A 7 -1.33 -19.32 19.74
N THR A 8 -1.47 -20.44 19.05
CA THR A 8 -1.21 -20.68 17.62
C THR A 8 -2.20 -19.97 16.69
N ARG A 9 -2.33 -18.65 16.84
CA ARG A 9 -2.89 -17.76 15.82
C ARG A 9 -2.10 -16.46 15.81
N VAL A 10 -0.81 -16.53 15.48
CA VAL A 10 -0.03 -15.34 15.14
C VAL A 10 -0.61 -14.77 13.85
N ARG A 11 -1.59 -13.87 13.99
CA ARG A 11 -2.20 -13.13 12.89
C ARG A 11 -1.52 -11.79 12.78
N TYR A 12 -0.31 -11.78 12.24
CA TYR A 12 0.36 -10.53 11.91
C TYR A 12 -0.27 -9.96 10.64
N ARG A 13 -0.76 -8.72 10.68
CA ARG A 13 -1.35 -8.02 9.53
C ARG A 13 -0.80 -6.61 9.48
N GLU A 14 0.15 -6.41 8.60
CA GLU A 14 0.68 -5.08 8.31
C GLU A 14 0.24 -4.68 6.90
N ARG A 15 -0.24 -3.45 6.76
CA ARG A 15 -0.54 -2.87 5.46
C ARG A 15 0.67 -2.05 5.06
N LEU A 16 1.29 -2.39 3.94
CA LEU A 16 2.34 -1.57 3.34
C LEU A 16 1.69 -0.36 2.70
N SER A 17 1.32 0.63 3.52
CA SER A 17 0.70 1.84 3.01
C SER A 17 1.61 2.48 1.95
N PRO A 18 1.04 3.01 0.86
CA PRO A 18 1.83 3.69 -0.16
C PRO A 18 2.68 4.78 0.50
N SER A 19 3.93 4.91 0.08
CA SER A 19 4.83 5.92 0.63
C SER A 19 4.21 7.31 0.41
N LEU A 20 4.40 8.23 1.36
CA LEU A 20 3.88 9.58 1.24
C LEU A 20 4.35 10.25 -0.06
N TRP A 21 5.60 9.99 -0.46
CA TRP A 21 6.16 10.43 -1.74
C TRP A 21 5.39 9.93 -2.95
N LEU A 22 4.91 8.68 -2.95
CA LEU A 22 4.09 8.15 -4.05
C LEU A 22 2.77 8.91 -4.17
N LEU A 23 2.12 9.23 -3.04
CA LEU A 23 0.90 10.04 -3.03
C LEU A 23 1.15 11.45 -3.58
N VAL A 24 2.27 12.07 -3.24
CA VAL A 24 2.68 13.37 -3.78
C VAL A 24 2.87 13.29 -5.29
N THR A 25 3.58 12.27 -5.80
CA THR A 25 3.74 12.11 -7.26
C THR A 25 2.42 11.86 -7.98
N ALA A 26 1.49 11.13 -7.36
CA ALA A 26 0.15 10.92 -7.89
C ALA A 26 -0.66 12.22 -7.97
N ALA A 27 -0.50 13.13 -7.00
CA ALA A 27 -1.17 14.43 -7.01
C ALA A 27 -0.75 15.31 -8.21
N VAL A 28 0.45 15.09 -8.78
CA VAL A 28 0.90 15.79 -10.00
C VAL A 28 0.06 15.42 -11.23
N ALA A 29 -0.66 14.29 -11.21
CA ALA A 29 -1.61 13.96 -12.27
C ALA A 29 -2.81 14.92 -12.32
N ALA A 30 -3.19 15.54 -11.19
CA ALA A 30 -4.31 16.47 -11.12
C ALA A 30 -4.17 17.67 -12.08
N PRO A 31 -3.08 18.47 -12.02
CA PRO A 31 -2.89 19.59 -12.93
C PRO A 31 -2.76 19.14 -14.38
N MET A 32 -2.13 17.99 -14.65
CA MET A 32 -2.05 17.47 -16.03
C MET A 32 -3.44 17.19 -16.61
N VAL A 33 -4.32 16.55 -15.84
CA VAL A 33 -5.70 16.32 -16.26
C VAL A 33 -6.45 17.64 -16.42
N ALA A 34 -6.36 18.57 -15.46
CA ALA A 34 -7.04 19.87 -15.55
C ALA A 34 -6.64 20.65 -16.82
N LEU A 35 -5.35 20.65 -17.17
CA LEU A 35 -4.85 21.33 -18.38
C LEU A 35 -5.52 20.81 -19.66
N VAL A 36 -5.73 19.49 -19.77
CA VAL A 36 -6.41 18.87 -20.93
C VAL A 36 -7.85 19.36 -21.09
N PHE A 37 -8.56 19.58 -19.97
CA PHE A 37 -9.97 19.99 -19.97
C PHE A 37 -10.18 21.51 -19.93
N THR A 38 -9.10 22.31 -19.92
CA THR A 38 -9.17 23.78 -19.91
C THR A 38 -10.04 24.39 -21.02
N PRO A 39 -10.05 23.85 -22.27
CA PRO A 39 -10.90 24.39 -23.34
C PRO A 39 -12.42 24.32 -23.06
N LEU A 40 -12.86 23.46 -22.13
CA LEU A 40 -14.27 23.28 -21.78
C LEU A 40 -14.73 24.22 -20.65
N GLY A 41 -13.81 25.00 -20.07
CA GLY A 41 -14.05 25.94 -18.99
C GLY A 41 -13.19 25.66 -17.76
N SER A 42 -12.69 26.72 -17.13
CA SER A 42 -11.72 26.63 -16.02
C SER A 42 -12.28 25.94 -14.77
N LEU A 43 -13.53 26.22 -14.39
CA LEU A 43 -14.17 25.56 -13.25
C LEU A 43 -14.34 24.06 -13.50
N LEU A 44 -14.79 23.69 -14.71
CA LEU A 44 -14.98 22.28 -15.07
C LEU A 44 -13.64 21.54 -15.10
N ALA A 45 -12.61 22.16 -15.69
CA ALA A 45 -11.25 21.64 -15.71
C ALA A 45 -10.69 21.38 -14.31
N LEU A 46 -10.88 22.34 -13.39
CA LEU A 46 -10.44 22.21 -12.00
C LEU A 46 -11.14 21.04 -11.30
N LEU A 47 -12.46 20.92 -11.45
CA LEU A 47 -13.23 19.83 -10.84
C LEU A 47 -12.77 18.46 -11.36
N ILE A 48 -12.56 18.32 -12.67
CA ILE A 48 -12.09 17.05 -13.27
C ILE A 48 -10.69 16.69 -12.74
N GLY A 49 -9.77 17.66 -12.67
CA GLY A 49 -8.43 17.44 -12.12
C GLY A 49 -8.45 16.96 -10.66
N VAL A 50 -9.28 17.60 -9.81
CA VAL A 50 -9.45 17.20 -8.41
C VAL A 50 -10.03 15.79 -8.31
N VAL A 51 -11.07 15.48 -9.08
CA VAL A 51 -11.68 14.14 -9.11
C VAL A 51 -10.67 13.08 -9.55
N ALA A 52 -9.87 13.37 -10.58
CA ALA A 52 -8.83 12.45 -11.06
C ALA A 52 -7.76 12.17 -9.99
N ALA A 53 -7.31 13.19 -9.25
CA ALA A 53 -6.35 13.01 -8.16
C ALA A 53 -6.93 12.16 -7.02
N VAL A 54 -8.15 12.45 -6.58
CA VAL A 54 -8.83 11.67 -5.55
C VAL A 54 -9.00 10.21 -6.01
N ALA A 55 -9.42 9.99 -7.26
CA ALA A 55 -9.58 8.66 -7.82
C ALA A 55 -8.23 7.90 -7.86
N LEU A 56 -7.16 8.56 -8.29
CA LEU A 56 -5.83 7.94 -8.36
C LEU A 56 -5.30 7.58 -6.97
N ILE A 57 -5.44 8.48 -5.99
CA ILE A 57 -5.07 8.23 -4.59
C ILE A 57 -5.89 7.06 -4.04
N ALA A 58 -7.20 7.01 -4.30
CA ALA A 58 -8.06 5.92 -3.87
C ALA A 58 -7.63 4.58 -4.47
N VAL A 59 -7.27 4.55 -5.75
CA VAL A 59 -6.73 3.36 -6.43
C VAL A 59 -5.42 2.92 -5.79
N LEU A 60 -4.49 3.83 -5.51
CA LEU A 60 -3.22 3.51 -4.85
C LEU A 60 -3.42 2.91 -3.44
N ILE A 61 -4.34 3.48 -2.66
CA ILE A 61 -4.68 2.98 -1.32
C ILE A 61 -5.36 1.60 -1.42
N ALA A 62 -6.25 1.41 -2.39
CA ALA A 62 -6.94 0.13 -2.60
C ALA A 62 -5.98 -0.97 -3.11
N ALA A 63 -5.00 -0.60 -3.95
CA ALA A 63 -3.99 -1.50 -4.48
C ALA A 63 -2.86 -1.82 -3.49
N SER A 64 -2.76 -1.08 -2.37
CA SER A 64 -1.76 -1.28 -1.33
C SER A 64 -1.76 -2.75 -0.84
N PRO A 65 -0.66 -3.50 -1.05
CA PRO A 65 -0.59 -4.90 -0.67
C PRO A 65 -0.57 -5.05 0.85
N ALA A 66 -1.41 -5.95 1.37
CA ALA A 66 -1.39 -6.33 2.78
C ALA A 66 -0.49 -7.55 2.96
N VAL A 67 0.47 -7.44 3.88
CA VAL A 67 1.28 -8.57 4.33
C VAL A 67 0.55 -9.22 5.50
N ARG A 68 0.30 -10.53 5.40
CA ARG A 68 -0.37 -11.33 6.41
C ARG A 68 0.40 -12.62 6.65
N VAL A 69 0.58 -12.97 7.91
CA VAL A 69 1.01 -14.31 8.31
C VAL A 69 -0.23 -15.03 8.84
N GLU A 70 -0.63 -16.12 8.19
CA GLU A 70 -1.74 -16.96 8.62
C GLU A 70 -1.24 -18.40 8.78
N GLY A 71 -1.07 -18.84 10.03
CA GLY A 71 -0.54 -20.17 10.34
C GLY A 71 0.92 -20.29 9.89
N THR A 72 1.17 -21.18 8.93
CA THR A 72 2.49 -21.37 8.30
C THR A 72 2.61 -20.66 6.96
N VAL A 73 1.62 -19.88 6.51
CA VAL A 73 1.69 -19.24 5.18
C VAL A 73 1.89 -17.73 5.31
N LEU A 74 2.94 -17.22 4.67
CA LEU A 74 3.13 -15.79 4.44
C LEU A 74 2.39 -15.39 3.16
N ARG A 75 1.48 -14.42 3.27
CA ARG A 75 0.76 -13.81 2.17
C ARG A 75 1.18 -12.35 2.03
N ALA A 76 1.73 -11.96 0.90
CA ALA A 76 2.06 -10.57 0.58
C ALA A 76 1.25 -10.12 -0.64
N GLY A 77 0.08 -9.53 -0.42
CA GLY A 77 -0.86 -9.21 -1.50
C GLY A 77 -1.31 -10.48 -2.26
N ARG A 78 -0.94 -10.60 -3.54
CA ARG A 78 -1.22 -11.79 -4.37
C ARG A 78 -0.19 -12.92 -4.21
N ALA A 79 1.00 -12.62 -3.67
CA ALA A 79 2.04 -13.62 -3.48
C ALA A 79 1.78 -14.44 -2.21
N HIS A 80 1.98 -15.76 -2.28
CA HIS A 80 1.91 -16.66 -1.14
C HIS A 80 3.13 -17.59 -1.10
N ILE A 81 3.69 -17.81 0.09
CA ILE A 81 4.79 -18.74 0.32
C ILE A 81 4.61 -19.42 1.67
N ASP A 82 4.92 -20.73 1.73
CA ASP A 82 4.90 -21.49 2.98
C ASP A 82 6.16 -21.19 3.80
N ALA A 83 5.99 -21.07 5.12
CA ALA A 83 7.03 -20.70 6.08
C ALA A 83 8.17 -21.70 6.12
N GLN A 84 7.94 -22.94 5.72
CA GLN A 84 9.00 -23.95 5.56
C GLN A 84 10.04 -23.58 4.49
N TRP A 85 9.68 -22.71 3.53
CA TRP A 85 10.58 -22.24 2.48
C TRP A 85 11.19 -20.87 2.79
N LEU A 86 10.83 -20.26 3.92
CA LEU A 86 11.47 -19.05 4.41
C LEU A 86 12.77 -19.42 5.15
N GLY A 87 13.80 -18.58 5.02
CA GLY A 87 15.06 -18.74 5.76
C GLY A 87 14.92 -18.36 7.24
N ASP A 88 16.05 -18.35 7.95
CA ASP A 88 16.09 -17.99 9.36
C ASP A 88 15.58 -16.56 9.61
N VAL A 89 14.81 -16.39 10.69
CA VAL A 89 14.26 -15.08 11.07
C VAL A 89 15.38 -14.18 11.59
N VAL A 90 15.65 -13.08 10.88
CA VAL A 90 16.57 -12.04 11.32
C VAL A 90 15.78 -10.82 11.78
N VAL A 91 15.98 -10.43 13.05
CA VAL A 91 15.39 -9.21 13.59
C VAL A 91 16.27 -8.03 13.19
N ALA A 92 15.83 -7.27 12.19
CA ALA A 92 16.47 -6.00 11.85
C ALA A 92 16.00 -4.91 12.83
N ARG A 93 16.92 -4.39 13.65
CA ARG A 93 16.75 -3.07 14.29
C ARG A 93 17.37 -2.07 13.34
N GLY A 94 16.58 -1.11 12.85
CA GLY A 94 17.04 -0.16 11.83
C GLY A 94 18.27 0.62 12.28
N GLU A 95 19.42 0.26 11.73
CA GLU A 95 20.71 0.98 11.70
C GLU A 95 21.28 0.63 10.30
N ALA A 96 21.58 1.53 9.37
CA ALA A 96 21.78 2.98 9.39
C ALA A 96 21.08 3.67 8.20
#